data_AF-A0A660WC39-F1
#
_entry.id   AF-A0A660WC39-F1
#
_cell.length_a   1.000
_cell.length_b   1.000
_cell.length_c   1.000
_cell.angle_alpha   90.00
_cell.angle_beta   90.00
_cell.angle_gamma   90.00
#
_symmetry.space_group_name_H-M   'P 1'
#
loop_
_entity.id
_entity.type
_entity.pdbx_description
1 polymer ?
#
loop_
_entity_poly.entity_id
_entity_poly.type
_entity_poly.pdbx_seq_one_letter_code
_entity_poly.pdbx_strand_id
1 'polypeptide(L)'
;MWRRATISAWLIAAALSCPAAVPLQDDPPVASGPKAGVIVGRITPAELVRADTLRAVSRVSGAKFSPASFDAKTGEFRFANIPGGGAWDICFTTIDGRDYEGIDLEFVGARLDRLAQLRRKSLGLSGRDAKKPPAQFLAQDVRAIEKFVRDWQDFLDTRRVLYIQGQGQRATLLVELMRTRDFHKSRQAGGPGQVVWRVELWYMQKQGGGWARLANVEKLLRRRRCSLAELQRSVAIEYYPQLSASLNDAGQAKPIRFTIPDIKKTDPTRGRPAKAKLTPKTKPHILGLGK
;
A
#
# COMPACT_ATOMS: atom_id res chain seq x y z
N MET A 1 68.41 -59.79 48.59
CA MET A 1 67.12 -59.11 48.85
C MET A 1 67.18 -57.70 48.24
N TRP A 2 66.05 -57.23 47.71
CA TRP A 2 65.90 -56.19 46.68
C TRP A 2 66.53 -54.80 46.98
N ARG A 3 67.06 -54.15 45.94
CA ARG A 3 67.28 -52.69 45.89
C ARG A 3 66.27 -52.07 44.91
N ARG A 4 65.45 -51.14 45.40
CA ARG A 4 64.46 -50.39 44.62
C ARG A 4 65.11 -49.18 43.95
N ALA A 5 64.85 -48.98 42.66
CA ALA A 5 65.20 -47.77 41.92
C ALA A 5 64.02 -46.79 41.96
N THR A 6 64.29 -45.56 42.36
CA THR A 6 63.33 -44.44 42.40
C THR A 6 63.27 -43.78 41.02
N ILE A 7 62.09 -43.79 40.39
CA ILE A 7 61.80 -43.05 39.15
C ILE A 7 61.14 -41.73 39.54
N SER A 8 61.84 -40.62 39.30
CA SER A 8 61.29 -39.26 39.46
C SER A 8 60.49 -38.90 38.20
N ALA A 9 59.18 -38.76 38.33
CA ALA A 9 58.29 -38.27 37.28
C ALA A 9 58.18 -36.74 37.38
N TRP A 10 58.69 -36.03 36.37
CA TRP A 10 58.44 -34.61 36.17
C TRP A 10 57.13 -34.44 35.39
N LEU A 11 56.10 -33.92 36.06
CA LEU A 11 54.84 -33.49 35.45
C LEU A 11 54.97 -32.04 34.97
N ILE A 12 55.11 -31.84 33.66
CA ILE A 12 55.00 -30.53 33.03
C ILE A 12 53.51 -30.26 32.79
N ALA A 13 52.91 -29.42 33.64
CA ALA A 13 51.55 -28.91 33.44
C ALA A 13 51.59 -27.78 32.41
N ALA A 14 51.26 -28.09 31.15
CA ALA A 14 51.05 -27.07 30.12
C ALA A 14 49.70 -26.37 30.38
N ALA A 15 49.75 -25.16 30.94
CA ALA A 15 48.58 -24.30 31.10
C ALA A 15 48.12 -23.78 29.71
N LEU A 16 47.10 -24.42 29.15
CA LEU A 16 46.38 -23.91 27.99
C LEU A 16 45.59 -22.66 28.40
N SER A 17 46.12 -21.47 28.11
CA SER A 17 45.36 -20.23 28.24
C SER A 17 44.33 -20.15 27.12
N CYS A 18 43.07 -20.46 27.40
CA CYS A 18 41.97 -20.10 26.50
C CYS A 18 41.96 -18.56 26.35
N PRO A 19 42.04 -18.01 25.13
CA PRO A 19 41.88 -16.57 24.95
C PRO A 19 40.51 -16.16 25.50
N ALA A 20 40.48 -15.12 26.32
CA ALA A 20 39.25 -14.58 26.88
C ALA A 20 38.26 -14.31 25.74
N ALA A 21 37.03 -14.81 25.89
CA ALA A 21 35.97 -14.58 24.92
C ALA A 21 35.80 -13.07 24.74
N VAL A 22 36.10 -12.56 23.55
CA VAL A 22 35.82 -11.16 23.20
C VAL A 22 34.30 -11.02 23.24
N PRO A 23 33.73 -10.18 24.13
CA PRO A 23 32.31 -9.95 24.13
C PRO A 23 31.93 -9.35 22.77
N LEU A 24 31.11 -10.08 22.01
CA LEU A 24 30.51 -9.56 20.80
C LEU A 24 29.59 -8.42 21.21
N GLN A 25 30.01 -7.19 20.92
CA GLN A 25 29.21 -6.01 21.12
C GLN A 25 28.61 -5.65 19.76
N ASP A 26 27.28 -5.62 19.69
CA ASP A 26 26.60 -5.17 18.49
C ASP A 26 26.94 -3.71 18.21
N ASP A 27 27.27 -3.42 16.96
CA ASP A 27 27.43 -2.04 16.52
C ASP A 27 26.12 -1.27 16.77
N PRO A 28 26.20 0.00 17.23
CA PRO A 28 25.02 0.82 17.37
C PRO A 28 24.28 0.91 16.02
N PRO A 29 22.93 0.88 16.01
CA PRO A 29 22.17 0.91 14.78
C PRO A 29 22.56 2.14 13.95
N VAL A 30 22.89 1.90 12.68
CA VAL A 30 23.42 2.89 11.74
C VAL A 30 22.47 4.07 11.50
N ALA A 31 21.19 3.94 11.86
CA ALA A 31 20.19 4.98 11.72
C ALA A 31 19.33 5.09 12.99
N SER A 32 19.09 6.32 13.43
CA SER A 32 18.04 6.61 14.39
C SER A 32 16.67 6.29 13.78
N GLY A 33 15.76 5.75 14.59
CA GLY A 33 14.39 5.48 14.17
C GLY A 33 13.71 6.74 13.63
N PRO A 34 12.73 6.60 12.72
CA PRO A 34 12.08 7.77 12.12
C PRO A 34 11.35 8.59 13.19
N LYS A 35 11.46 9.91 13.12
CA LYS A 35 10.81 10.81 14.07
C LYS A 35 9.30 10.74 13.92
N ALA A 36 8.57 10.84 15.04
CA ALA A 36 7.12 11.04 14.99
C ALA A 36 6.80 12.25 14.10
N GLY A 37 5.78 12.11 13.28
CA GLY A 37 5.49 13.02 12.19
C GLY A 37 4.15 13.73 12.30
N VAL A 38 3.99 14.67 11.37
CA VAL A 38 2.82 15.52 11.23
C VAL A 38 2.30 15.40 9.79
N ILE A 39 1.00 15.16 9.65
CA ILE A 39 0.30 15.24 8.37
C ILE A 39 -0.66 16.42 8.46
N VAL A 40 -0.52 17.37 7.53
CA VAL A 40 -1.40 18.53 7.41
C VAL A 40 -2.08 18.52 6.06
N GLY A 41 -3.23 19.17 5.97
CA GLY A 41 -3.88 19.38 4.70
C GLY A 41 -5.15 20.20 4.81
N ARG A 42 -5.86 20.26 3.69
CA ARG A 42 -7.14 20.95 3.54
C ARG A 42 -8.09 20.14 2.68
N ILE A 43 -9.33 19.99 3.14
CA ILE A 43 -10.44 19.39 2.40
C ILE A 43 -11.51 20.45 2.14
N THR A 44 -11.91 20.62 0.88
CA THR A 44 -12.90 21.63 0.47
C THR A 44 -14.03 20.98 -0.33
N PRO A 45 -15.31 21.34 -0.13
CA PRO A 45 -15.86 22.15 0.97
C PRO A 45 -15.70 21.48 2.34
N ALA A 46 -15.50 22.30 3.38
CA ALA A 46 -15.19 21.83 4.73
C ALA A 46 -16.44 21.34 5.47
N GLU A 47 -17.57 22.01 5.24
CA GLU A 47 -18.89 21.74 5.81
C GLU A 47 -19.46 20.37 5.42
N LEU A 48 -18.94 19.78 4.33
CA LEU A 48 -19.33 18.43 3.93
C LEU A 48 -18.61 17.34 4.73
N VAL A 49 -17.51 17.65 5.43
CA VAL A 49 -16.71 16.64 6.12
C VAL A 49 -17.31 16.34 7.49
N ARG A 50 -17.58 15.06 7.76
CA ARG A 50 -17.88 14.62 9.13
C ARG A 50 -16.59 14.50 9.93
N ALA A 51 -16.31 15.49 10.76
CA ALA A 51 -15.08 15.57 11.56
C ALA A 51 -14.82 14.31 12.40
N ASP A 52 -15.87 13.69 12.93
CA ASP A 52 -15.81 12.45 13.73
C ASP A 52 -15.34 11.23 12.91
N THR A 53 -15.33 11.31 11.57
CA THR A 53 -14.91 10.22 10.69
C THR A 53 -13.55 10.45 10.03
N LEU A 54 -13.00 11.66 10.12
CA LEU A 54 -11.69 11.99 9.55
C LEU A 54 -10.58 11.23 10.29
N ARG A 55 -9.83 10.40 9.57
CA ARG A 55 -8.78 9.54 10.11
C ARG A 55 -7.56 9.48 9.20
N ALA A 56 -6.38 9.32 9.80
CA ALA A 56 -5.20 8.82 9.12
C ALA A 56 -5.06 7.34 9.44
N VAL A 57 -4.99 6.50 8.41
CA VAL A 57 -4.92 5.04 8.54
C VAL A 57 -3.54 4.55 8.10
N SER A 58 -2.85 3.82 8.97
CA SER A 58 -1.55 3.23 8.65
C SER A 58 -1.72 2.10 7.64
N ARG A 59 -0.96 2.14 6.55
CA ARG A 59 -0.96 1.05 5.56
C ARG A 59 -0.26 -0.22 6.02
N VAL A 60 0.57 -0.11 7.04
CA VAL A 60 1.35 -1.24 7.56
C VAL A 60 0.54 -1.97 8.62
N SER A 61 0.00 -1.24 9.60
CA SER A 61 -0.68 -1.84 10.75
C SER A 61 -2.20 -1.76 10.69
N GLY A 62 -2.78 -0.95 9.80
CA GLY A 62 -4.21 -0.63 9.83
C GLY A 62 -4.63 0.29 10.99
N ALA A 63 -3.68 0.74 11.82
CA ALA A 63 -3.95 1.62 12.95
C ALA A 63 -4.56 2.95 12.48
N LYS A 64 -5.56 3.44 13.21
CA LYS A 64 -6.31 4.65 12.88
C LYS A 64 -6.00 5.75 13.88
N PHE A 65 -5.75 6.95 13.37
CA PHE A 65 -5.47 8.14 14.17
C PHE A 65 -6.51 9.21 13.88
N SER A 66 -7.05 9.81 14.92
CA SER A 66 -7.90 11.01 14.81
C SER A 66 -7.03 12.25 14.61
N PRO A 67 -7.53 13.30 13.94
CA PRO A 67 -6.80 14.55 13.81
C PRO A 67 -6.61 15.19 15.20
N ALA A 68 -5.46 15.80 15.41
CA ALA A 68 -5.21 16.67 16.56
C ALA A 68 -6.03 17.96 16.44
N SER A 69 -6.31 18.42 15.22
CA SER A 69 -7.24 19.51 14.96
C SER A 69 -7.90 19.40 13.57
N PHE A 70 -9.14 19.88 13.47
CA PHE A 70 -9.86 20.08 12.22
C PHE A 70 -10.69 21.37 12.31
N ASP A 71 -10.47 22.29 11.38
CA ASP A 71 -11.26 23.52 11.26
C ASP A 71 -12.40 23.32 10.25
N ALA A 72 -13.64 23.29 10.74
CA ALA A 72 -14.82 23.07 9.92
C ALA A 72 -15.17 24.24 8.99
N LYS A 73 -14.56 25.42 9.14
CA LYS A 73 -14.75 26.57 8.24
C LYS A 73 -13.79 26.53 7.06
N THR A 74 -12.51 26.28 7.34
CA THR A 74 -11.47 26.30 6.31
C THR A 74 -11.25 24.93 5.69
N GLY A 75 -11.55 23.86 6.43
CA GLY A 75 -11.28 22.46 6.05
C GLY A 75 -9.86 22.03 6.36
N GLU A 76 -9.08 22.87 7.06
CA GLU A 76 -7.72 22.56 7.46
C GLU A 76 -7.71 21.48 8.54
N PHE A 77 -6.84 20.49 8.39
CA PHE A 77 -6.65 19.42 9.37
C PHE A 77 -5.19 19.23 9.70
N ARG A 78 -4.94 18.74 10.92
CA ARG A 78 -3.62 18.33 11.38
C ARG A 78 -3.71 17.04 12.16
N PHE A 79 -2.96 16.03 11.71
CA PHE A 79 -2.62 14.86 12.51
C PHE A 79 -1.21 15.05 13.08
N ALA A 80 -1.05 14.77 14.37
CA ALA A 80 0.20 14.98 15.10
C ALA A 80 0.65 13.68 15.77
N ASN A 81 1.95 13.59 16.08
CA ASN A 81 2.54 12.44 16.78
C ASN A 81 2.27 11.11 16.07
N ILE A 82 2.19 11.14 14.74
CA ILE A 82 1.99 9.93 13.94
C ILE A 82 3.32 9.17 13.85
N PRO A 83 3.36 7.83 13.95
CA PRO A 83 4.58 7.08 13.72
C PRO A 83 5.28 7.45 12.39
N GLY A 84 6.55 7.84 12.50
CA GLY A 84 7.37 8.29 11.38
C GLY A 84 7.66 7.21 10.35
N GLY A 85 8.13 7.62 9.17
CA GLY A 85 8.56 6.69 8.11
C GLY A 85 7.44 5.78 7.58
N GLY A 86 6.18 6.08 7.89
CA GLY A 86 5.00 5.35 7.46
C GLY A 86 4.31 5.98 6.25
N ALA A 87 3.55 5.16 5.54
CA ALA A 87 2.60 5.59 4.53
C ALA A 87 1.17 5.48 5.07
N TRP A 88 0.37 6.48 4.77
CA TRP A 88 -0.91 6.76 5.43
C TRP A 88 -1.98 7.10 4.41
N ASP A 89 -3.19 6.61 4.66
CA ASP A 89 -4.39 6.98 3.91
C ASP A 89 -5.28 7.87 4.75
N ILE A 90 -5.58 9.06 4.24
CA ILE A 90 -6.60 9.92 4.84
C ILE A 90 -7.96 9.42 4.40
N CYS A 91 -8.78 9.08 5.39
CA CYS A 91 -10.12 8.55 5.21
C CYS A 91 -11.12 9.47 5.89
N PHE A 92 -12.26 9.73 5.26
CA PHE A 92 -13.37 10.44 5.90
C PHE A 92 -14.68 10.11 5.21
N THR A 93 -15.77 10.32 5.94
CA THR A 93 -17.13 10.26 5.41
C THR A 93 -17.68 11.68 5.32
N THR A 94 -18.47 11.96 4.30
CA THR A 94 -19.18 13.23 4.17
C THR A 94 -20.54 13.20 4.87
N ILE A 95 -21.14 14.36 5.12
CA ILE A 95 -22.46 14.47 5.74
C ILE A 95 -23.57 13.77 4.93
N ASP A 96 -23.37 13.63 3.62
CA ASP A 96 -24.27 12.92 2.69
C ASP A 96 -23.97 11.41 2.58
N GLY A 97 -23.02 10.90 3.38
CA GLY A 97 -22.74 9.47 3.51
C GLY A 97 -21.80 8.88 2.46
N ARG A 98 -21.01 9.69 1.74
CA ARG A 98 -19.94 9.21 0.85
C ARG A 98 -18.64 9.03 1.62
N ASP A 99 -17.98 7.90 1.41
CA ASP A 99 -16.67 7.60 1.96
C ASP A 99 -15.57 7.95 0.95
N TYR A 100 -14.57 8.68 1.40
CA TYR A 100 -13.36 9.00 0.66
C TYR A 100 -12.16 8.36 1.34
N GLU A 101 -11.30 7.72 0.54
CA GLU A 101 -10.13 7.00 1.04
C GLU A 101 -8.89 7.28 0.18
N GLY A 102 -7.77 7.56 0.84
CA GLY A 102 -6.45 7.57 0.21
C GLY A 102 -6.11 6.21 -0.40
N ILE A 103 -5.34 6.18 -1.49
CA ILE A 103 -4.84 4.93 -2.04
C ILE A 103 -3.39 5.02 -2.50
N ASP A 104 -2.58 4.05 -2.06
CA ASP A 104 -1.22 3.89 -2.58
C ASP A 104 -1.26 3.25 -3.94
N LEU A 105 -0.68 3.93 -4.92
CA LEU A 105 -0.42 3.33 -6.21
C LEU A 105 1.08 3.20 -6.46
N GLU A 106 1.95 3.47 -5.47
CA GLU A 106 3.35 3.10 -5.57
C GLU A 106 3.50 1.57 -5.71
N PHE A 107 4.45 1.15 -6.54
CA PHE A 107 4.71 -0.27 -6.76
C PHE A 107 5.25 -0.93 -5.50
N VAL A 108 4.86 -2.18 -5.25
CA VAL A 108 5.40 -2.97 -4.13
C VAL A 108 6.91 -3.07 -4.25
N GLY A 109 7.62 -2.51 -3.26
CA GLY A 109 9.09 -2.43 -3.28
C GLY A 109 9.68 -1.16 -3.91
N ALA A 110 8.88 -0.24 -4.46
CA ALA A 110 9.38 1.07 -4.93
C ALA A 110 10.11 1.82 -3.81
N ARG A 111 9.65 1.68 -2.55
CA ARG A 111 10.35 2.16 -1.36
C ARG A 111 11.72 1.51 -1.19
N LEU A 112 11.80 0.17 -1.31
CA LEU A 112 13.07 -0.55 -1.18
C LEU A 112 14.03 -0.16 -2.29
N ASP A 113 13.56 0.01 -3.52
CA ASP A 113 14.39 0.48 -4.63
C ASP A 113 14.89 1.91 -4.39
N ARG A 114 14.03 2.80 -3.87
CA ARG A 114 14.43 4.16 -3.49
C ARG A 114 15.50 4.13 -2.40
N LEU A 115 15.33 3.30 -1.37
CA LEU A 115 16.32 3.12 -0.30
C LEU A 115 17.63 2.54 -0.85
N ALA A 116 17.57 1.54 -1.73
CA ALA A 116 18.72 0.95 -2.38
C ALA A 116 19.46 1.99 -3.24
N GLN A 117 18.74 2.84 -3.98
CA GLN A 117 19.32 3.95 -4.75
C GLN A 117 19.99 4.98 -3.85
N LEU A 118 19.35 5.40 -2.75
CA LEU A 118 19.94 6.31 -1.77
C LEU A 118 21.20 5.71 -1.14
N ARG A 119 21.18 4.42 -0.80
CA ARG A 119 22.34 3.70 -0.27
C ARG A 119 23.47 3.60 -1.28
N ARG A 120 23.17 3.31 -2.55
CA ARG A 120 24.19 3.34 -3.62
C ARG A 120 24.81 4.72 -3.77
N LYS A 121 23.99 5.78 -3.72
CA LYS A 121 24.48 7.16 -3.76
C LYS A 121 25.39 7.48 -2.58
N SER A 122 25.02 7.09 -1.35
CA SER A 122 25.87 7.31 -0.17
C SER A 122 27.19 6.54 -0.22
N LEU A 123 27.23 5.42 -0.95
CA LEU A 123 28.42 4.60 -1.16
C LEU A 123 29.24 5.02 -2.40
N GLY A 124 28.87 6.10 -3.11
CA GLY A 124 29.54 6.51 -4.34
C GLY A 124 29.37 5.54 -5.52
N LEU A 125 28.40 4.63 -5.46
CA LEU A 125 28.16 3.58 -6.46
C LEU A 125 27.22 4.02 -7.60
N SER A 126 26.84 5.31 -7.66
CA SER A 126 25.82 5.83 -8.57
C SER A 126 26.17 5.80 -10.07
N GLY A 127 27.39 5.39 -10.46
CA GLY A 127 27.86 5.39 -11.85
C GLY A 127 27.80 4.06 -12.60
N ARG A 128 27.64 2.92 -11.91
CA ARG A 128 27.77 1.59 -12.56
C ARG A 128 26.54 1.13 -13.35
N ASP A 129 25.33 1.61 -13.00
CA ASP A 129 24.07 1.13 -13.59
C ASP A 129 23.41 2.15 -14.55
N ALA A 130 23.99 3.33 -14.76
CA ALA A 130 23.33 4.47 -15.43
C ALA A 130 23.19 4.33 -16.96
N LYS A 131 23.60 3.22 -17.57
CA LYS A 131 23.72 3.11 -19.03
C LYS A 131 22.40 2.93 -19.80
N LYS A 132 21.29 2.58 -19.15
CA LYS A 132 20.00 2.45 -19.84
C LYS A 132 18.99 3.45 -19.27
N PRO A 133 18.39 4.32 -20.11
CA PRO A 133 17.30 5.16 -19.65
C PRO A 133 16.20 4.26 -19.07
N PRO A 134 15.53 4.70 -17.98
CA PRO A 134 14.45 3.92 -17.41
C PRO A 134 13.41 3.66 -18.49
N ALA A 135 13.00 2.41 -18.63
CA ALA A 135 11.96 2.07 -19.59
C ALA A 135 10.71 2.92 -19.29
N GLN A 136 10.05 3.41 -20.34
CA GLN A 136 8.84 4.20 -20.20
C GLN A 136 7.61 3.28 -20.10
N PHE A 137 6.57 3.77 -19.43
CA PHE A 137 5.25 3.14 -19.42
C PHE A 137 4.36 3.82 -20.46
N LEU A 138 3.86 3.05 -21.43
CA LEU A 138 3.24 3.58 -22.64
C LEU A 138 1.74 3.24 -22.71
N ALA A 139 1.01 3.91 -23.61
CA ALA A 139 -0.41 3.62 -23.83
C ALA A 139 -0.68 2.18 -24.31
N GLN A 140 0.29 1.55 -24.99
CA GLN A 140 0.21 0.13 -25.35
C GLN A 140 0.25 -0.78 -24.12
N ASP A 141 0.98 -0.39 -23.08
CA ASP A 141 1.08 -1.16 -21.84
C ASP A 141 -0.25 -1.10 -21.08
N VAL A 142 -0.89 0.07 -21.06
CA VAL A 142 -2.26 0.23 -20.54
C VAL A 142 -3.23 -0.74 -21.22
N ARG A 143 -3.26 -0.77 -22.56
CA ARG A 143 -4.15 -1.67 -23.31
C ARG A 143 -3.84 -3.15 -23.04
N ALA A 144 -2.56 -3.50 -22.93
CA ALA A 144 -2.14 -4.86 -22.62
C ALA A 144 -2.58 -5.28 -21.21
N ILE A 145 -2.45 -4.38 -20.22
CA ILE A 145 -2.90 -4.60 -18.84
C ILE A 145 -4.43 -4.72 -18.78
N GLU A 146 -5.18 -3.82 -19.44
CA GLU A 146 -6.64 -3.90 -19.49
C GLU A 146 -7.12 -5.21 -20.13
N LYS A 147 -6.44 -5.66 -21.19
CA LYS A 147 -6.69 -6.97 -21.80
C LYS A 147 -6.39 -8.10 -20.82
N PHE A 148 -5.23 -8.07 -20.15
CA PHE A 148 -4.85 -9.07 -19.15
C PHE A 148 -5.91 -9.21 -18.05
N VAL A 149 -6.36 -8.10 -17.46
CA VAL A 149 -7.36 -8.12 -16.39
C VAL A 149 -8.70 -8.65 -16.89
N ARG A 150 -9.14 -8.23 -18.08
CA ARG A 150 -10.42 -8.67 -18.66
C ARG A 150 -10.43 -10.17 -18.94
N ASP A 151 -9.35 -10.69 -19.50
CA ASP A 151 -9.27 -12.07 -19.97
C ASP A 151 -8.90 -13.05 -18.82
N TRP A 152 -8.58 -12.52 -17.64
CA TRP A 152 -8.25 -13.30 -16.45
C TRP A 152 -9.43 -14.17 -16.01
N GLN A 153 -9.22 -15.48 -15.89
CA GLN A 153 -10.23 -16.42 -15.47
C GLN A 153 -9.99 -16.82 -14.00
N ASP A 154 -10.86 -16.35 -13.11
CA ASP A 154 -10.90 -16.81 -11.72
C ASP A 154 -12.35 -16.90 -11.22
N PHE A 155 -12.52 -17.12 -9.92
CA PHE A 155 -13.81 -17.21 -9.25
C PHE A 155 -14.74 -15.99 -9.47
N LEU A 156 -14.19 -14.78 -9.55
CA LEU A 156 -14.89 -13.51 -9.71
C LEU A 156 -15.28 -13.33 -11.19
N ASP A 157 -16.51 -12.92 -11.47
CA ASP A 157 -17.04 -12.83 -12.85
C ASP A 157 -17.00 -11.41 -13.41
N THR A 158 -16.83 -10.41 -12.55
CA THR A 158 -16.76 -9.00 -12.93
C THR A 158 -15.46 -8.40 -12.41
N ARG A 159 -14.74 -7.71 -13.29
CA ARG A 159 -13.49 -7.01 -12.95
C ARG A 159 -13.54 -5.61 -13.54
N ARG A 160 -13.28 -4.62 -12.71
CA ARG A 160 -13.28 -3.22 -13.09
C ARG A 160 -12.02 -2.56 -12.59
N VAL A 161 -11.17 -2.13 -13.51
CA VAL A 161 -9.95 -1.40 -13.17
C VAL A 161 -10.34 0.05 -12.89
N LEU A 162 -10.01 0.54 -11.69
CA LEU A 162 -10.27 1.92 -11.28
C LEU A 162 -9.05 2.80 -11.58
N TYR A 163 -7.86 2.30 -11.29
CA TYR A 163 -6.60 3.00 -11.52
C TYR A 163 -5.55 2.08 -12.13
N ILE A 164 -4.68 2.66 -12.96
CA ILE A 164 -3.42 2.08 -13.41
C ILE A 164 -2.32 3.12 -13.20
N GLN A 165 -1.36 2.84 -12.33
CA GLN A 165 -0.16 3.63 -12.14
C GLN A 165 1.04 2.91 -12.76
N GLY A 166 1.54 3.44 -13.87
CA GLY A 166 2.75 2.96 -14.52
C GLY A 166 4.03 3.50 -13.90
N GLN A 167 5.07 2.66 -13.88
CA GLN A 167 6.43 2.96 -13.44
C GLN A 167 7.42 2.17 -14.30
N GLY A 168 7.48 2.51 -15.59
CA GLY A 168 8.29 1.81 -16.58
C GLY A 168 7.82 0.37 -16.85
N GLN A 169 8.63 -0.62 -16.48
CA GLN A 169 8.29 -2.04 -16.62
C GLN A 169 7.41 -2.58 -15.48
N ARG A 170 6.87 -1.70 -14.63
CA ARG A 170 6.06 -2.05 -13.48
C ARG A 170 4.78 -1.23 -13.48
N ALA A 171 3.71 -1.78 -12.91
CA ALA A 171 2.48 -1.05 -12.70
C ALA A 171 1.74 -1.52 -11.45
N THR A 172 1.01 -0.59 -10.83
CA THR A 172 0.07 -0.89 -9.74
C THR A 172 -1.33 -0.61 -10.21
N LEU A 173 -2.26 -1.53 -9.95
CA LEU A 173 -3.65 -1.42 -10.32
C LEU A 173 -4.51 -1.41 -9.07
N LEU A 174 -5.52 -0.52 -9.06
CA LEU A 174 -6.65 -0.66 -8.15
C LEU A 174 -7.79 -1.35 -8.90
N VAL A 175 -8.15 -2.55 -8.47
CA VAL A 175 -9.15 -3.38 -9.16
C VAL A 175 -10.32 -3.65 -8.23
N GLU A 176 -11.51 -3.34 -8.70
CA GLU A 176 -12.74 -3.82 -8.11
C GLU A 176 -13.11 -5.15 -8.75
N LEU A 177 -13.44 -6.13 -7.91
CA LEU A 177 -13.78 -7.48 -8.31
C LEU A 177 -15.10 -7.88 -7.69
N MET A 178 -15.93 -8.59 -8.46
CA MET A 178 -17.18 -9.12 -7.96
C MET A 178 -17.45 -10.54 -8.46
N ARG A 179 -18.10 -11.34 -7.61
CA ARG A 179 -18.83 -12.55 -8.02
C ARG A 179 -20.32 -12.25 -7.89
N THR A 180 -21.01 -12.24 -9.01
CA THR A 180 -22.46 -11.98 -9.09
C THR A 180 -23.27 -13.24 -9.37
N ARG A 181 -22.68 -14.24 -10.03
CA ARG A 181 -23.28 -15.56 -10.25
C ARG A 181 -23.25 -16.42 -8.98
N ASP A 182 -24.19 -17.34 -8.87
CA ASP A 182 -24.23 -18.33 -7.79
C ASP A 182 -22.93 -19.15 -7.68
N PHE A 183 -22.64 -19.61 -6.46
CA PHE A 183 -21.48 -20.44 -6.15
C PHE A 183 -21.80 -21.40 -4.99
N HIS A 184 -21.09 -22.52 -4.85
CA HIS A 184 -21.45 -23.58 -3.89
C HIS A 184 -21.73 -23.09 -2.46
N LYS A 185 -20.92 -22.15 -1.94
CA LYS A 185 -21.11 -21.57 -0.60
C LYS A 185 -22.26 -20.55 -0.50
N SER A 186 -22.79 -20.00 -1.59
CA SER A 186 -23.97 -19.12 -1.55
C SER A 186 -25.21 -19.90 -1.12
N ARG A 187 -25.35 -21.14 -1.62
CA ARG A 187 -26.46 -22.05 -1.27
C ARG A 187 -26.47 -22.46 0.21
N GLN A 188 -25.30 -22.58 0.85
CA GLN A 188 -25.18 -23.09 2.23
C GLN A 188 -25.17 -22.01 3.32
N ALA A 189 -24.79 -20.76 3.01
CA ALA A 189 -24.43 -19.77 4.05
C ALA A 189 -25.00 -18.36 3.80
N GLY A 190 -26.17 -18.24 3.16
CA GLY A 190 -26.79 -16.92 2.95
C GLY A 190 -27.86 -16.83 1.86
N GLY A 191 -28.27 -17.96 1.26
CA GLY A 191 -29.32 -18.02 0.26
C GLY A 191 -28.88 -17.61 -1.16
N PRO A 192 -29.73 -17.87 -2.18
CA PRO A 192 -29.51 -17.41 -3.54
C PRO A 192 -29.38 -15.88 -3.62
N GLY A 193 -28.59 -15.37 -4.58
CA GLY A 193 -28.46 -13.91 -4.82
C GLY A 193 -27.41 -13.17 -3.97
N GLN A 194 -26.55 -13.91 -3.26
CA GLN A 194 -25.39 -13.35 -2.56
C GLN A 194 -24.28 -12.97 -3.56
N VAL A 195 -23.70 -11.79 -3.38
CA VAL A 195 -22.53 -11.33 -4.11
C VAL A 195 -21.29 -11.32 -3.22
N VAL A 196 -20.13 -11.54 -3.83
CA VAL A 196 -18.83 -11.25 -3.18
C VAL A 196 -18.27 -10.02 -3.84
N TRP A 197 -18.00 -8.96 -3.08
CA TRP A 197 -17.38 -7.73 -3.57
C TRP A 197 -16.01 -7.55 -2.92
N ARG A 198 -15.01 -7.18 -3.72
CA ARG A 198 -13.65 -6.90 -3.27
C ARG A 198 -13.08 -5.68 -3.95
N VAL A 199 -12.17 -5.02 -3.25
CA VAL A 199 -11.25 -4.07 -3.85
C VAL A 199 -9.84 -4.52 -3.50
N GLU A 200 -9.01 -4.68 -4.52
CA GLU A 200 -7.66 -5.22 -4.41
C GLU A 200 -6.66 -4.29 -5.10
N LEU A 201 -5.44 -4.23 -4.55
CA LEU A 201 -4.27 -3.71 -5.25
C LEU A 201 -3.54 -4.87 -5.93
N TRP A 202 -3.36 -4.78 -7.24
CA TRP A 202 -2.57 -5.73 -8.01
C TRP A 202 -1.27 -5.08 -8.46
N TYR A 203 -0.18 -5.84 -8.40
CA TYR A 203 1.13 -5.40 -8.84
C TYR A 203 1.53 -6.18 -10.08
N MET A 204 1.93 -5.47 -11.13
CA MET A 204 2.22 -6.01 -12.44
C MET A 204 3.66 -5.71 -12.82
N GLN A 205 4.32 -6.65 -13.48
CA GLN A 205 5.64 -6.46 -14.06
C GLN A 205 5.65 -6.94 -15.51
N LYS A 206 6.35 -6.21 -16.37
CA LYS A 206 6.61 -6.61 -17.74
C LYS A 206 7.77 -7.59 -17.77
N GLN A 207 7.52 -8.81 -18.25
CA GLN A 207 8.47 -9.91 -18.33
C GLN A 207 8.24 -10.67 -19.65
N GLY A 208 9.31 -11.05 -20.35
CA GLY A 208 9.20 -11.84 -21.59
C GLY A 208 8.34 -11.19 -22.69
N GLY A 209 8.26 -9.86 -22.74
CA GLY A 209 7.43 -9.12 -23.70
C GLY A 209 5.95 -8.94 -23.31
N GLY A 210 5.49 -9.61 -22.23
CA GLY A 210 4.12 -9.51 -21.72
C GLY A 210 4.04 -8.87 -20.34
N TRP A 211 2.84 -8.48 -19.92
CA TRP A 211 2.55 -8.07 -18.55
C TRP A 211 2.09 -9.27 -17.73
N ALA A 212 2.69 -9.46 -16.56
CA ALA A 212 2.33 -10.51 -15.62
C ALA A 212 2.00 -9.89 -14.26
N ARG A 213 1.02 -10.47 -13.56
CA ARG A 213 0.73 -10.15 -12.17
C ARG A 213 1.78 -10.81 -11.27
N LEU A 214 2.32 -10.07 -10.31
CA LEU A 214 3.15 -10.64 -9.26
C LEU A 214 2.28 -11.45 -8.29
N ALA A 215 2.65 -12.71 -8.07
CA ALA A 215 1.94 -13.60 -7.17
C ALA A 215 2.23 -13.26 -5.70
N ASN A 216 1.24 -13.47 -4.83
CA ASN A 216 1.35 -13.39 -3.36
C ASN A 216 1.77 -12.02 -2.80
N VAL A 217 1.62 -10.95 -3.58
CA VAL A 217 1.92 -9.58 -3.14
C VAL A 217 0.71 -8.65 -3.23
N GLU A 218 -0.43 -9.13 -3.74
CA GLU A 218 -1.65 -8.36 -3.75
C GLU A 218 -2.08 -7.93 -2.35
N LYS A 219 -2.79 -6.81 -2.27
CA LYS A 219 -3.42 -6.36 -1.04
C LYS A 219 -4.92 -6.34 -1.19
N LEU A 220 -5.61 -7.08 -0.33
CA LEU A 220 -7.05 -6.98 -0.18
C LEU A 220 -7.37 -5.77 0.69
N LEU A 221 -7.95 -4.73 0.10
CA LEU A 221 -8.33 -3.52 0.83
C LEU A 221 -9.68 -3.71 1.51
N ARG A 222 -10.64 -4.25 0.75
CA ARG A 222 -12.01 -4.46 1.23
C ARG A 222 -12.55 -5.77 0.70
N ARG A 223 -13.37 -6.41 1.53
CA ARG A 223 -14.15 -7.58 1.16
C ARG A 223 -15.50 -7.52 1.86
N ARG A 224 -16.57 -7.71 1.08
CA ARG A 224 -17.91 -7.91 1.63
C ARG A 224 -18.56 -9.10 0.94
N ARG A 225 -19.41 -9.78 1.70
CA ARG A 225 -20.35 -10.77 1.21
C ARG A 225 -21.73 -10.31 1.66
N CYS A 226 -22.59 -9.99 0.72
CA CYS A 226 -23.90 -9.39 0.98
C CYS A 226 -24.84 -9.65 -0.20
N SER A 227 -26.10 -9.25 -0.07
CA SER A 227 -27.01 -9.19 -1.23
C SER A 227 -26.60 -8.07 -2.18
N LEU A 228 -26.99 -8.16 -3.46
CA LEU A 228 -26.75 -7.09 -4.42
C LEU A 228 -27.38 -5.74 -3.98
N ALA A 229 -28.61 -5.79 -3.45
CA ALA A 229 -29.31 -4.60 -2.98
C ALA A 229 -28.60 -3.95 -1.78
N GLU A 230 -28.08 -4.75 -0.85
CA GLU A 230 -27.28 -4.25 0.27
C GLU A 230 -25.96 -3.64 -0.21
N LEU A 231 -25.29 -4.26 -1.19
CA LEU A 231 -24.07 -3.69 -1.77
C LEU A 231 -24.34 -2.30 -2.35
N GLN A 232 -25.40 -2.15 -3.16
CA GLN A 232 -25.77 -0.87 -3.79
C GLN A 232 -26.18 0.20 -2.78
N ARG A 233 -26.77 -0.19 -1.64
CA ARG A 233 -27.20 0.73 -0.59
C ARG A 233 -26.05 1.17 0.31
N SER A 234 -25.15 0.25 0.66
CA SER A 234 -24.20 0.42 1.76
C SER A 234 -22.75 0.66 1.33
N VAL A 235 -22.43 0.52 0.04
CA VAL A 235 -21.08 0.81 -0.46
C VAL A 235 -21.11 2.10 -1.26
N ALA A 236 -20.60 3.15 -0.64
CA ALA A 236 -20.51 4.50 -1.20
C ALA A 236 -19.08 5.03 -1.07
N ILE A 237 -18.09 4.30 -1.58
CA ILE A 237 -16.67 4.61 -1.41
C ILE A 237 -15.97 5.03 -2.70
N GLU A 238 -15.17 6.08 -2.64
CA GLU A 238 -14.32 6.57 -3.71
C GLU A 238 -12.85 6.67 -3.25
N TYR A 239 -11.92 6.27 -4.12
CA TYR A 239 -10.50 6.24 -3.82
C TYR A 239 -9.76 7.38 -4.52
N TYR A 240 -8.86 8.06 -3.81
CA TYR A 240 -8.09 9.19 -4.32
C TYR A 240 -6.63 9.13 -3.88
N PRO A 241 -5.67 8.98 -4.81
CA PRO A 241 -4.24 9.05 -4.47
C PRO A 241 -3.82 10.38 -3.81
N GLN A 242 -4.57 11.46 -4.03
CA GLN A 242 -4.32 12.77 -3.40
C GLN A 242 -4.55 12.77 -1.89
N LEU A 243 -5.33 11.81 -1.37
CA LEU A 243 -5.57 11.64 0.06
C LEU A 243 -4.54 10.72 0.72
N SER A 244 -3.45 10.41 0.03
CA SER A 244 -2.35 9.61 0.56
C SER A 244 -1.20 10.50 1.03
N ALA A 245 -0.59 10.12 2.15
CA ALA A 245 0.57 10.80 2.72
C ALA A 245 1.70 9.81 3.01
N SER A 246 2.93 10.24 2.77
CA SER A 246 4.14 9.52 3.16
C SER A 246 4.99 10.44 4.02
N LEU A 247 5.34 9.96 5.22
CA LEU A 247 6.23 10.69 6.12
C LEU A 247 7.69 10.38 5.76
N ASN A 248 8.50 11.42 5.60
CA ASN A 248 9.95 11.27 5.49
C ASN A 248 10.58 10.97 6.87
N ASP A 249 11.89 10.77 6.91
CA ASP A 249 12.63 10.45 8.15
C ASP A 249 12.58 11.58 9.18
N ALA A 250 12.33 12.81 8.73
CA ALA A 250 12.11 13.99 9.58
C ALA A 250 10.66 14.11 10.10
N GLY A 251 9.79 13.15 9.78
CA GLY A 251 8.39 13.16 10.20
C GLY A 251 7.52 14.19 9.44
N GLN A 252 7.93 14.59 8.24
CA GLN A 252 7.19 15.56 7.42
C GLN A 252 6.51 14.86 6.24
N ALA A 253 5.27 15.25 5.94
CA ALA A 253 4.54 14.87 4.73
C ALA A 253 4.27 16.10 3.86
N LYS A 254 4.09 15.88 2.55
CA LYS A 254 3.57 16.92 1.65
C LYS A 254 2.14 17.29 2.10
N PRO A 255 1.80 18.60 2.20
CA PRO A 255 0.45 19.02 2.55
C PRO A 255 -0.59 18.47 1.57
N ILE A 256 -1.65 17.88 2.10
CA ILE A 256 -2.76 17.36 1.31
C ILE A 256 -3.69 18.52 0.92
N ARG A 257 -4.11 18.57 -0.35
CA ARG A 257 -5.15 19.47 -0.82
C ARG A 257 -6.15 18.63 -1.59
N PHE A 258 -7.38 18.57 -1.09
CA PHE A 258 -8.43 17.74 -1.69
C PHE A 258 -9.72 18.55 -1.88
N THR A 259 -10.32 18.39 -3.05
CA THR A 259 -11.63 18.97 -3.35
C THR A 259 -12.63 17.83 -3.50
N ILE A 260 -13.63 17.79 -2.62
CA ILE A 260 -14.75 16.84 -2.70
C ILE A 260 -15.51 17.14 -4.00
N PRO A 261 -15.68 16.17 -4.90
CA PRO A 261 -16.49 16.37 -6.10
C PRO A 261 -17.94 16.69 -5.75
N ASP A 262 -18.56 17.50 -6.62
CA ASP A 262 -20.01 17.73 -6.58
C ASP A 262 -20.75 16.39 -6.64
N ILE A 263 -21.73 16.20 -5.76
CA ILE A 263 -22.57 14.99 -5.70
C ILE A 263 -23.29 14.70 -7.03
N LYS A 264 -23.59 15.76 -7.80
CA LYS A 264 -24.21 15.64 -9.14
C LYS A 264 -23.21 15.18 -10.21
N LYS A 265 -21.91 15.26 -9.93
CA LYS A 265 -20.80 14.90 -10.83
C LYS A 265 -20.01 13.73 -10.26
N THR A 266 -20.70 12.74 -9.70
CA THR A 266 -20.06 11.55 -9.17
C THR A 266 -19.33 10.79 -10.27
N ASP A 267 -18.08 10.40 -9.99
CA ASP A 267 -17.21 9.72 -10.96
C ASP A 267 -17.17 8.22 -10.63
N PRO A 268 -17.97 7.39 -11.32
CA PRO A 268 -17.98 5.95 -11.02
C PRO A 268 -16.64 5.28 -11.35
N THR A 269 -15.70 5.96 -12.01
CA THR A 269 -14.40 5.38 -12.35
C THR A 269 -13.41 5.37 -11.16
N ARG A 270 -13.75 6.06 -10.06
CA ARG A 270 -12.93 6.11 -8.82
C ARG A 270 -13.37 5.17 -7.71
N GLY A 271 -14.45 4.43 -7.91
CA GLY A 271 -15.03 3.57 -6.89
C GLY A 271 -16.52 3.36 -7.10
N ARG A 272 -17.29 3.39 -6.02
CA ARG A 272 -18.75 3.28 -6.04
C ARG A 272 -19.36 4.51 -5.40
N PRO A 273 -19.87 5.45 -6.20
CA PRO A 273 -20.71 6.51 -5.69
C PRO A 273 -21.96 5.93 -5.03
N ALA A 274 -22.49 6.62 -4.02
CA ALA A 274 -23.73 6.23 -3.35
C ALA A 274 -24.85 6.00 -4.37
N LYS A 275 -25.58 4.88 -4.25
CA LYS A 275 -26.74 4.53 -5.10
C LYS A 275 -26.42 4.38 -6.60
N ALA A 276 -25.14 4.32 -6.99
CA ALA A 276 -24.78 4.09 -8.38
C ALA A 276 -25.16 2.67 -8.82
N LYS A 277 -25.67 2.55 -10.05
CA LYS A 277 -25.88 1.24 -10.68
C LYS A 277 -24.53 0.50 -10.80
N LEU A 278 -24.59 -0.83 -10.80
CA LEU A 278 -23.40 -1.61 -11.13
C LEU A 278 -23.01 -1.32 -12.58
N THR A 279 -21.97 -0.53 -12.78
CA THR A 279 -21.38 -0.32 -14.10
C THR A 279 -20.14 -1.19 -14.22
N PRO A 280 -20.21 -2.37 -14.88
CA PRO A 280 -19.08 -3.30 -14.94
C PRO A 280 -17.93 -2.77 -15.80
N LYS A 281 -18.15 -1.73 -16.62
CA LYS A 281 -17.18 -1.20 -17.57
C LYS A 281 -17.02 0.32 -17.37
N THR A 282 -15.90 0.72 -16.79
CA THR A 282 -15.44 2.11 -16.73
C THR A 282 -14.03 2.20 -17.29
N LYS A 283 -13.67 3.33 -17.89
CA LYS A 283 -12.27 3.57 -18.25
C LYS A 283 -11.48 3.84 -16.96
N PRO A 284 -10.33 3.19 -16.74
CA PRO A 284 -9.51 3.44 -15.57
C PRO A 284 -8.83 4.82 -15.65
N HIS A 285 -8.52 5.39 -14.49
CA HIS A 285 -7.60 6.52 -14.41
C HIS A 285 -6.17 6.03 -14.64
N ILE A 286 -5.52 6.58 -15.67
CA ILE A 286 -4.15 6.26 -16.00
C ILE A 286 -3.21 7.32 -15.41
N LEU A 287 -2.23 6.86 -14.65
CA LEU A 287 -1.18 7.67 -14.06
C LEU A 287 0.19 7.12 -14.50
N GLY A 288 1.18 8.00 -14.62
CA GLY A 288 2.56 7.60 -14.94
C GLY A 288 2.81 7.19 -16.39
N LEU A 289 2.00 7.67 -17.35
CA LEU A 289 2.37 7.60 -18.76
C LEU A 289 3.65 8.43 -19.00
N GLY A 290 4.60 7.85 -19.74
CA GLY A 290 5.73 8.61 -20.26
C GLY A 290 5.22 9.78 -21.09
N LYS A 291 5.79 10.96 -20.85
CA LYS A 291 5.66 12.11 -21.76
C LYS A 291 6.61 11.95 -22.92
#